data_AF-A0A356ZV74-F1
#
_entry.id   AF-A0A356ZV74-F1
#
_cell.length_a   1.000
_cell.length_b   1.000
_cell.length_c   1.000
_cell.angle_alpha   90.00
_cell.angle_beta   90.00
_cell.angle_gamma   90.00
#
_symmetry.space_group_name_H-M   'P 1'
#
loop_
_entity.id
_entity.type
_entity.pdbx_description
1 polymer ?
#
loop_
_entity_poly.entity_id
_entity_poly.type
_entity_poly.pdbx_seq_one_letter_code
_entity_poly.pdbx_strand_id
1 'polypeptide(L)'
;MERLNHVWHSNDENLWEAAANEYWNIPTVNAKRALEKRMEMIHQSRNVILSSPTHFYEFLRDDLYPWKLDSMYISTQQRNLSHYHESVPNGLDIIRQRLATNPSTVRQLQIDGLLNQMSVIGGMGISVASGCLAVLFPEHFGTVDRFCLRGFLTVTDDDLTDYFRDNVANPDPFFDDYRDQLRLHVAKLMILLYRRKAETLNANFTTNK
;
A
#
# COMPACT_ATOMS: atom_id res chain seq x y z
N MET A 1 -11.97 -14.69 10.83
CA MET A 1 -10.57 -14.78 11.30
C MET A 1 -9.97 -16.13 10.94
N GLU A 2 -10.60 -17.27 11.25
CA GLU A 2 -10.16 -18.62 10.82
C GLU A 2 -9.88 -18.73 9.31
N ARG A 3 -10.67 -18.05 8.48
CA ARG A 3 -10.52 -18.07 7.02
C ARG A 3 -9.19 -17.50 6.52
N LEU A 4 -8.68 -16.41 7.12
CA LEU A 4 -7.40 -15.83 6.68
C LEU A 4 -6.24 -16.76 7.02
N ASN A 5 -6.24 -17.34 8.22
CA ASN A 5 -5.23 -18.29 8.64
C ASN A 5 -5.21 -19.53 7.73
N HIS A 6 -6.39 -20.04 7.37
CA HIS A 6 -6.54 -21.16 6.44
C HIS A 6 -6.01 -20.85 5.03
N VAL A 7 -6.39 -19.69 4.45
CA VAL A 7 -5.87 -19.28 3.13
C VAL A 7 -4.36 -19.06 3.19
N TRP A 8 -3.86 -18.40 4.24
CA TRP A 8 -2.44 -18.08 4.40
C TRP A 8 -1.56 -19.33 4.35
N HIS A 9 -1.95 -20.42 4.99
CA HIS A 9 -1.15 -21.67 5.01
C HIS A 9 -1.43 -22.60 3.83
N SER A 10 -2.37 -22.25 2.95
CA SER A 10 -2.75 -23.11 1.85
C SER A 10 -1.76 -23.06 0.69
N ASN A 11 -1.53 -24.23 0.09
CA ASN A 11 -0.86 -24.42 -1.19
C ASN A 11 -1.84 -24.72 -2.33
N ASP A 12 -3.13 -24.40 -2.15
CA ASP A 12 -4.15 -24.51 -3.20
C ASP A 12 -4.37 -23.15 -3.88
N GLU A 13 -3.95 -23.04 -5.15
CA GLU A 13 -4.11 -21.83 -5.96
C GLU A 13 -5.59 -21.42 -6.07
N ASN A 14 -6.51 -22.36 -6.19
CA ASN A 14 -7.94 -22.06 -6.31
C ASN A 14 -8.48 -21.40 -5.03
N LEU A 15 -7.95 -21.77 -3.86
CA LEU A 15 -8.35 -21.14 -2.61
C LEU A 15 -7.87 -19.69 -2.54
N TRP A 16 -6.64 -19.41 -3.01
CA TRP A 16 -6.11 -18.06 -3.12
C TRP A 16 -6.90 -17.21 -4.13
N GLU A 17 -7.19 -17.76 -5.30
CA GLU A 17 -8.02 -17.09 -6.32
C GLU A 17 -9.44 -16.83 -5.80
N ALA A 18 -10.06 -17.81 -5.15
CA ALA A 18 -11.38 -17.63 -4.56
C ALA A 18 -11.36 -16.50 -3.52
N ALA A 19 -10.39 -16.50 -2.60
CA ALA A 19 -10.22 -15.44 -1.59
C ALA A 19 -10.00 -14.06 -2.22
N ALA A 20 -9.17 -13.97 -3.27
CA ALA A 20 -8.95 -12.74 -4.02
C ALA A 20 -10.23 -12.27 -4.74
N ASN A 21 -11.03 -13.20 -5.27
CA ASN A 21 -12.28 -12.87 -5.95
C ASN A 21 -13.37 -12.35 -5.00
N GLU A 22 -13.34 -12.73 -3.72
CA GLU A 22 -14.30 -12.22 -2.72
C GLU A 22 -14.19 -10.73 -2.48
N TYR A 23 -13.00 -10.16 -2.69
CA TYR A 23 -12.77 -8.73 -2.59
C TYR A 23 -13.79 -7.93 -3.44
N TRP A 24 -14.11 -8.43 -4.64
CA TRP A 24 -15.07 -7.79 -5.55
C TRP A 24 -16.53 -7.86 -5.07
N ASN A 25 -16.82 -8.73 -4.11
CA ASN A 25 -18.14 -8.87 -3.53
C ASN A 25 -18.36 -7.94 -2.33
N ILE A 26 -17.32 -7.25 -1.85
CA ILE A 26 -17.45 -6.26 -0.78
C ILE A 26 -18.29 -5.08 -1.32
N PRO A 27 -19.41 -4.70 -0.65
CA PRO A 27 -20.32 -3.69 -1.18
C PRO A 27 -19.66 -2.34 -1.51
N THR A 28 -18.74 -1.88 -0.67
CA THR A 28 -18.01 -0.61 -0.87
C THR A 28 -17.03 -0.66 -2.03
N VAL A 29 -16.36 -1.80 -2.24
CA VAL A 29 -15.47 -2.05 -3.39
C VAL A 29 -16.28 -2.12 -4.67
N ASN A 30 -17.40 -2.85 -4.65
CA ASN A 30 -18.28 -2.98 -5.80
C ASN A 30 -18.88 -1.63 -6.22
N ALA A 31 -19.31 -0.81 -5.26
CA ALA A 31 -19.77 0.55 -5.52
C ALA A 31 -18.70 1.46 -6.19
N LYS A 32 -17.41 1.19 -5.94
CA LYS A 32 -16.26 1.88 -6.54
C LYS A 32 -15.54 1.06 -7.62
N ARG A 33 -16.18 0.03 -8.19
CA ARG A 33 -15.51 -0.97 -9.04
C ARG A 33 -14.73 -0.38 -10.21
N ALA A 34 -15.25 0.66 -10.85
CA ALA A 34 -14.56 1.33 -11.96
C ALA A 34 -13.25 2.00 -11.52
N LEU A 35 -13.23 2.60 -10.33
CA LEU A 35 -12.03 3.17 -9.75
C LEU A 35 -11.04 2.08 -9.34
N GLU A 36 -11.51 1.03 -8.66
CA GLU A 36 -10.65 -0.11 -8.27
C GLU A 36 -9.97 -0.76 -9.48
N LYS A 37 -10.73 -1.02 -10.55
CA LYS A 37 -10.21 -1.56 -11.82
C LYS A 37 -9.21 -0.62 -12.50
N ARG A 38 -9.41 0.70 -12.39
CA ARG A 38 -8.44 1.67 -12.87
C ARG A 38 -7.14 1.59 -12.06
N MET A 39 -7.24 1.51 -10.74
CA MET A 39 -6.09 1.44 -9.84
C MET A 39 -5.25 0.18 -10.06
N GLU A 40 -5.88 -0.96 -10.37
CA GLU A 40 -5.16 -2.19 -10.76
C GLU A 40 -4.24 -1.98 -11.97
N MET A 41 -4.59 -1.06 -12.87
CA MET A 41 -3.88 -0.80 -14.13
C MET A 41 -2.91 0.38 -14.07
N ILE A 42 -2.88 1.13 -12.96
CA ILE A 42 -2.04 2.34 -12.79
C ILE A 42 -0.55 2.09 -13.05
N HIS A 43 -0.04 0.92 -12.66
CA HIS A 43 1.35 0.53 -12.88
C HIS A 43 1.76 0.58 -14.37
N GLN A 44 0.82 0.34 -15.29
CA GLN A 44 1.05 0.43 -16.74
C GLN A 44 1.23 1.88 -17.20
N SER A 45 0.59 2.82 -16.50
CA SER A 45 0.71 4.25 -16.74
C SER A 45 1.77 4.93 -15.85
N ARG A 46 2.52 4.17 -15.03
CA ARG A 46 3.57 4.69 -14.12
C ARG A 46 4.51 5.68 -14.83
N ASN A 47 4.98 5.35 -16.02
CA ASN A 47 5.92 6.21 -16.76
C ASN A 47 5.30 7.57 -17.14
N VAL A 48 4.00 7.58 -17.45
CA VAL A 48 3.26 8.82 -17.74
C VAL A 48 3.08 9.62 -16.45
N ILE A 49 2.63 8.97 -15.37
CA ILE A 49 2.44 9.59 -14.05
C ILE A 49 3.74 10.23 -13.57
N LEU A 50 4.87 9.54 -13.71
CA LEU A 50 6.17 9.99 -13.27
C LEU A 50 6.90 10.86 -14.30
N SER A 51 6.32 11.16 -15.47
CA SER A 51 6.98 11.96 -16.51
C SER A 51 7.06 13.45 -16.18
N SER A 52 6.12 13.98 -15.41
CA SER A 52 6.05 15.40 -15.07
C SER A 52 5.50 15.61 -13.65
N PRO A 53 5.86 16.72 -12.97
CA PRO A 53 5.25 17.10 -11.69
C PRO A 53 3.73 17.21 -11.78
N THR A 54 3.22 17.71 -12.91
CA THR A 54 1.78 17.90 -13.16
C THR A 54 1.04 16.58 -13.17
N HIS A 55 1.50 15.59 -13.96
CA HIS A 55 0.85 14.27 -14.02
C HIS A 55 0.92 13.56 -12.67
N PHE A 56 2.02 13.72 -11.93
CA PHE A 56 2.12 13.14 -10.59
C PHE A 56 1.14 13.79 -9.62
N TYR A 57 1.04 15.12 -9.61
CA TYR A 57 0.07 15.85 -8.80
C TYR A 57 -1.38 15.46 -9.13
N GLU A 58 -1.72 15.39 -10.42
CA GLU A 58 -3.06 15.00 -10.89
C GLU A 58 -3.40 13.57 -10.47
N PHE A 59 -2.48 12.62 -10.62
CA PHE A 59 -2.64 11.25 -10.14
C PHE A 59 -2.92 11.20 -8.63
N LEU A 60 -2.17 11.96 -7.81
CA LEU A 60 -2.39 12.01 -6.36
C LEU A 60 -3.79 12.57 -6.03
N ARG A 61 -4.18 13.65 -6.70
CA ARG A 61 -5.43 14.38 -6.46
C ARG A 61 -6.67 13.63 -6.93
N ASP A 62 -6.62 13.07 -8.13
CA ASP A 62 -7.80 12.61 -8.89
C ASP A 62 -7.99 11.09 -8.85
N ASP A 63 -6.92 10.32 -8.65
CA ASP A 63 -6.99 8.86 -8.59
C ASP A 63 -6.67 8.34 -7.19
N LEU A 64 -5.48 8.65 -6.65
CA LEU A 64 -5.00 8.05 -5.39
C LEU A 64 -5.88 8.42 -4.18
N TYR A 65 -6.15 9.71 -3.96
CA TYR A 65 -6.91 10.15 -2.81
C TYR A 65 -8.37 9.67 -2.85
N PRO A 66 -9.11 9.79 -3.97
CA PRO A 66 -10.46 9.22 -4.07
C PRO A 66 -10.52 7.70 -3.89
N TRP A 67 -9.44 6.99 -4.25
CA TRP A 67 -9.32 5.55 -4.04
C TRP A 67 -9.07 5.20 -2.58
N LYS A 68 -8.03 5.79 -1.97
CA LYS A 68 -7.53 5.32 -0.67
C LYS A 68 -8.22 5.97 0.54
N LEU A 69 -8.80 7.15 0.38
CA LEU A 69 -9.39 7.91 1.48
C LEU A 69 -10.91 7.77 1.55
N ASP A 70 -11.45 7.95 2.75
CA ASP A 70 -12.88 8.17 2.90
C ASP A 70 -13.26 9.51 2.25
N SER A 71 -14.43 9.51 1.59
CA SER A 71 -15.10 10.67 1.01
C SER A 71 -15.06 11.93 1.88
N MET A 72 -15.22 11.79 3.20
CA MET A 72 -15.22 12.93 4.13
C MET A 72 -13.86 13.61 4.28
N TYR A 73 -12.76 12.94 3.95
CA TYR A 73 -11.40 13.47 4.09
C TYR A 73 -10.80 13.96 2.78
N ILE A 74 -11.35 13.56 1.61
CA ILE A 74 -10.78 13.86 0.30
C ILE A 74 -10.54 15.36 0.11
N SER A 75 -11.55 16.20 0.34
CA SER A 75 -11.43 17.65 0.12
C SER A 75 -10.34 18.30 0.98
N THR A 76 -10.21 17.84 2.23
CA THR A 76 -9.19 18.33 3.16
C THR A 76 -7.80 17.89 2.70
N GLN A 77 -7.63 16.64 2.27
CA GLN A 77 -6.32 16.17 1.79
C GLN A 77 -5.93 16.77 0.44
N GLN A 78 -6.88 17.00 -0.47
CA GLN A 78 -6.62 17.74 -1.70
C GLN A 78 -6.19 19.19 -1.43
N ARG A 79 -6.77 19.84 -0.41
CA ARG A 79 -6.30 21.16 0.05
C ARG A 79 -4.89 21.09 0.62
N ASN A 80 -4.59 20.08 1.44
CA ASN A 80 -3.25 19.89 2.00
C ASN A 80 -2.21 19.61 0.92
N LEU A 81 -2.55 18.82 -0.10
CA LEU A 81 -1.70 18.57 -1.26
C LEU A 81 -1.44 19.85 -2.06
N SER A 82 -2.49 20.65 -2.30
CA SER A 82 -2.36 21.94 -2.99
C SER A 82 -1.47 22.90 -2.21
N HIS A 83 -1.71 23.01 -0.90
CA HIS A 83 -0.87 23.83 -0.03
C HIS A 83 0.58 23.35 0.00
N TYR A 84 0.82 22.03 0.04
CA TYR A 84 2.17 21.46 -0.04
C TYR A 84 2.85 21.82 -1.37
N HIS A 85 2.12 21.70 -2.49
CA HIS A 85 2.64 22.03 -3.82
C HIS A 85 3.03 23.51 -3.94
N GLU A 86 2.28 24.40 -3.30
CA GLU A 86 2.55 25.85 -3.29
C GLU A 86 3.65 26.25 -2.29
N SER A 87 3.67 25.64 -1.10
CA SER A 87 4.54 26.03 0.03
C SER A 87 5.91 25.35 0.03
N VAL A 88 6.05 24.23 -0.68
CA VAL A 88 7.31 23.48 -0.79
C VAL A 88 7.77 23.48 -2.26
N PRO A 89 8.56 24.49 -2.67
CA PRO A 89 9.06 24.60 -4.04
C PRO A 89 9.73 23.29 -4.48
N ASN A 90 9.29 22.74 -5.61
CA ASN A 90 9.78 21.48 -6.19
C ASN A 90 9.63 20.23 -5.30
N GLY A 91 8.92 20.30 -4.16
CA GLY A 91 8.80 19.15 -3.23
C GLY A 91 8.26 17.89 -3.89
N LEU A 92 7.16 18.03 -4.64
CA LEU A 92 6.58 16.93 -5.42
C LEU A 92 7.50 16.46 -6.54
N ASP A 93 8.23 17.37 -7.20
CA ASP A 93 9.13 17.00 -8.28
C ASP A 93 10.33 16.20 -7.76
N ILE A 94 10.88 16.57 -6.61
CA ILE A 94 11.97 15.83 -5.95
C ILE A 94 11.52 14.39 -5.65
N ILE A 95 10.31 14.22 -5.08
CA ILE A 95 9.77 12.89 -4.75
C ILE A 95 9.53 12.11 -6.04
N ARG A 96 8.87 12.71 -7.04
CA ARG A 96 8.63 12.11 -8.36
C ARG A 96 9.94 11.65 -9.02
N GLN A 97 10.96 12.49 -9.06
CA GLN A 97 12.26 12.17 -9.65
C GLN A 97 12.89 10.95 -8.98
N ARG A 98 12.82 10.87 -7.64
CA ARG A 98 13.31 9.70 -6.89
C ARG A 98 12.55 8.42 -7.24
N LEU A 99 11.23 8.50 -7.43
CA LEU A 99 10.42 7.37 -7.89
C LEU A 99 10.73 7.01 -9.35
N ALA A 100 11.07 7.98 -10.19
CA ALA A 100 11.37 7.79 -11.61
C ALA A 100 12.77 7.18 -11.85
N THR A 101 13.74 7.43 -10.97
CA THR A 101 15.07 6.81 -11.04
C THR A 101 14.98 5.31 -10.75
N ASN A 102 14.82 4.51 -11.81
CA ASN A 102 14.94 3.04 -11.97
C ASN A 102 14.25 2.13 -10.90
N PRO A 103 13.38 1.18 -11.29
CA PRO A 103 12.84 0.15 -10.39
C PRO A 103 13.88 -0.66 -9.61
N SER A 104 15.08 -0.86 -10.14
CA SER A 104 16.18 -1.50 -9.39
C SER A 104 16.66 -0.64 -8.21
N THR A 105 16.61 0.68 -8.36
CA THR A 105 16.81 1.63 -7.26
C THR A 105 15.64 1.56 -6.28
N VAL A 106 14.40 1.31 -6.70
CA VAL A 106 13.27 1.05 -5.77
C VAL A 106 13.46 -0.26 -4.96
N ARG A 107 14.11 -1.27 -5.54
CA ARG A 107 14.54 -2.47 -4.81
C ARG A 107 15.69 -2.19 -3.83
N GLN A 108 16.62 -1.29 -4.18
CA GLN A 108 17.76 -0.86 -3.34
C GLN A 108 17.40 0.19 -2.29
N LEU A 109 16.43 1.05 -2.59
CA LEU A 109 15.86 2.04 -1.70
C LEU A 109 15.14 1.25 -0.61
N GLN A 110 15.63 1.42 0.61
CA GLN A 110 15.02 0.83 1.78
C GLN A 110 13.54 1.26 1.80
N ILE A 111 12.62 0.31 1.92
CA ILE A 111 11.16 0.54 1.99
C ILE A 111 10.83 1.73 2.90
N ASP A 112 11.55 1.85 4.02
CA ASP A 112 11.46 2.95 4.98
C ASP A 112 11.70 4.33 4.35
N GLY A 113 12.74 4.46 3.52
CA GLY A 113 13.12 5.72 2.89
C GLY A 113 12.05 6.23 1.93
N LEU A 114 11.45 5.33 1.15
CA LEU A 114 10.37 5.68 0.22
C LEU A 114 9.07 6.01 0.96
N LEU A 115 8.68 5.18 1.93
CA LEU A 115 7.49 5.46 2.75
C LEU A 115 7.61 6.80 3.49
N ASN A 116 8.76 7.07 4.10
CA ASN A 116 9.01 8.31 4.83
C ASN A 116 8.94 9.53 3.90
N GLN A 117 9.59 9.46 2.72
CA GLN A 117 9.53 10.54 1.72
C GLN A 117 8.13 10.79 1.18
N MET A 118 7.39 9.74 0.86
CA MET A 118 6.00 9.89 0.43
C MET A 118 5.15 10.49 1.55
N SER A 119 5.43 10.14 2.80
CA SER A 119 4.63 10.61 3.94
C SER A 119 4.79 12.10 4.29
N VAL A 120 5.78 12.79 3.70
CA VAL A 120 5.90 14.25 3.84
C VAL A 120 4.93 15.02 2.94
N ILE A 121 4.32 14.36 1.95
CA ILE A 121 3.32 14.98 1.08
C ILE A 121 2.07 15.29 1.91
N GLY A 122 1.56 16.51 1.82
CA GLY A 122 0.37 16.96 2.55
C GLY A 122 -0.82 16.01 2.36
N GLY A 123 -1.25 15.37 3.45
CA GLY A 123 -2.36 14.42 3.44
C GLY A 123 -2.01 12.97 3.13
N MET A 124 -0.73 12.65 3.07
CA MET A 124 -0.24 11.30 2.83
C MET A 124 0.35 10.69 4.10
N GLY A 125 -0.48 10.00 4.90
CA GLY A 125 0.04 9.14 5.97
C GLY A 125 0.71 7.87 5.43
N ILE A 126 1.40 7.10 6.28
CA ILE A 126 2.11 5.87 5.89
C ILE A 126 1.21 4.88 5.11
N SER A 127 -0.06 4.75 5.49
CA SER A 127 -0.99 3.88 4.78
C SER A 127 -1.25 4.35 3.34
N VAL A 128 -1.47 5.66 3.15
CA VAL A 128 -1.70 6.25 1.82
C VAL A 128 -0.43 6.19 0.98
N ALA A 129 0.73 6.48 1.59
CA ALA A 129 2.04 6.33 0.97
C ALA A 129 2.27 4.90 0.48
N SER A 130 1.99 3.89 1.31
CA SER A 130 2.12 2.49 0.92
C SER A 130 1.19 2.10 -0.22
N GLY A 131 -0.06 2.60 -0.22
CA GLY A 131 -1.01 2.40 -1.31
C GLY A 131 -0.51 3.02 -2.62
N CYS A 132 0.04 4.23 -2.57
CA CYS A 132 0.65 4.88 -3.73
C CYS A 132 1.80 4.07 -4.30
N LEU A 133 2.69 3.57 -3.44
CA LEU A 133 3.83 2.76 -3.86
C LEU A 133 3.36 1.40 -4.41
N ALA A 134 2.32 0.80 -3.83
CA ALA A 134 1.77 -0.48 -4.29
C ALA A 134 1.13 -0.40 -5.67
N VAL A 135 0.45 0.70 -6.03
CA VAL A 135 -0.15 0.84 -7.36
C VAL A 135 0.87 1.26 -8.42
N LEU A 136 1.92 1.98 -8.05
CA LEU A 136 3.00 2.35 -8.97
C LEU A 136 4.01 1.22 -9.15
N PHE A 137 4.32 0.48 -8.09
CA PHE A 137 5.34 -0.58 -8.04
C PHE A 137 4.79 -1.85 -7.35
N PRO A 138 3.74 -2.49 -7.91
CA PRO A 138 3.11 -3.68 -7.33
C PRO A 138 4.07 -4.85 -7.15
N GLU A 139 5.13 -4.93 -7.95
CA GLU A 139 6.22 -5.90 -7.85
C GLU A 139 7.06 -5.75 -6.56
N HIS A 140 6.90 -4.62 -5.86
CA HIS A 140 7.73 -4.24 -4.72
C HIS A 140 6.92 -3.79 -3.51
N PHE A 141 5.66 -3.38 -3.63
CA PHE A 141 4.93 -2.84 -2.49
C PHE A 141 3.54 -3.46 -2.38
N GLY A 142 3.15 -3.74 -1.14
CA GLY A 142 1.77 -4.04 -0.77
C GLY A 142 1.13 -2.82 -0.12
N THR A 143 -0.18 -2.68 -0.27
CA THR A 143 -0.94 -1.70 0.51
C THR A 143 -1.00 -2.17 1.96
N VAL A 144 -0.62 -1.31 2.90
CA VAL A 144 -0.67 -1.61 4.33
C VAL A 144 -1.51 -0.59 5.09
N ASP A 145 -2.31 -1.09 6.02
CA ASP A 145 -3.08 -0.28 6.95
C ASP A 145 -3.37 -1.07 8.24
N ARG A 146 -4.13 -0.46 9.15
CA ARG A 146 -4.52 -1.08 10.42
C ARG A 146 -5.31 -2.39 10.24
N PHE A 147 -6.05 -2.56 9.15
CA PHE A 147 -6.80 -3.79 8.90
C PHE A 147 -5.89 -4.90 8.42
N CYS A 148 -4.90 -4.59 7.57
CA CYS A 148 -3.83 -5.53 7.24
C CYS A 148 -3.07 -5.95 8.49
N LEU A 149 -2.74 -5.01 9.39
CA LEU A 149 -2.07 -5.30 10.66
C LEU A 149 -2.89 -6.29 11.51
N ARG A 150 -4.18 -5.99 11.71
CA ARG A 150 -5.10 -6.89 12.43
C ARG A 150 -5.16 -8.28 11.78
N GLY A 151 -5.16 -8.35 10.45
CA GLY A 151 -5.09 -9.61 9.72
C GLY A 151 -3.83 -10.42 10.03
N PHE A 152 -2.65 -9.80 9.93
CA PHE A 152 -1.37 -10.47 10.23
C PHE A 152 -1.28 -10.96 11.67
N LEU A 153 -1.82 -10.21 12.63
CA LEU A 153 -1.84 -10.62 14.03
C LEU A 153 -2.70 -11.88 14.27
N THR A 154 -3.60 -12.24 13.35
CA THR A 154 -4.46 -13.44 13.45
C THR A 154 -3.91 -14.66 12.75
N VAL A 155 -2.85 -14.51 11.95
CA VAL A 155 -2.15 -15.64 11.33
C VAL A 155 -1.21 -16.24 12.38
N THR A 156 -1.31 -17.55 12.62
CA THR A 156 -0.52 -18.31 13.62
C THR A 156 0.41 -19.31 12.95
N ASP A 157 1.43 -19.80 13.65
CA ASP A 157 2.26 -20.93 13.21
C ASP A 157 3.06 -20.69 11.91
N ASP A 158 3.44 -19.44 11.68
CA ASP A 158 4.29 -19.01 10.57
C ASP A 158 5.43 -18.17 11.16
N ASP A 159 6.67 -18.65 11.03
CA ASP A 159 7.89 -18.05 11.58
C ASP A 159 8.04 -16.55 11.24
N LEU A 160 7.52 -16.13 10.08
CA LEU A 160 7.55 -14.72 9.69
C LEU A 160 6.53 -13.89 10.45
N THR A 161 5.32 -14.41 10.63
CA THR A 161 4.28 -13.73 11.41
C THR A 161 4.58 -13.76 12.90
N ASP A 162 5.31 -14.76 13.39
CA ASP A 162 5.84 -14.81 14.76
C ASP A 162 6.91 -13.72 14.95
N TYR A 163 7.90 -13.64 14.05
CA TYR A 163 8.87 -12.54 14.05
C TYR A 163 8.17 -11.17 13.98
N PHE A 164 7.15 -11.04 13.13
CA PHE A 164 6.35 -9.82 13.06
C PHE A 164 5.67 -9.49 14.39
N ARG A 165 5.00 -10.46 15.01
CA ARG A 165 4.33 -10.29 16.31
C ARG A 165 5.32 -9.87 17.38
N ASP A 166 6.49 -10.50 17.44
CA ASP A 166 7.54 -10.18 18.42
C ASP A 166 8.12 -8.76 18.23
N ASN A 167 8.22 -8.29 16.97
CA ASN A 167 8.78 -6.97 16.65
C ASN A 167 7.73 -5.84 16.61
N VAL A 168 6.45 -6.19 16.67
CA VAL A 168 5.33 -5.24 16.71
C VAL A 168 4.69 -5.18 18.11
N ALA A 169 5.10 -6.07 19.04
CA ALA A 169 4.62 -6.19 20.41
C ALA A 169 4.86 -4.93 21.27
N ASN A 170 4.04 -3.93 21.05
CA ASN A 170 3.33 -3.20 22.09
C ASN A 170 2.03 -2.72 21.43
N PRO A 171 0.95 -3.54 21.41
CA PRO A 171 -0.34 -3.06 20.99
C PRO A 171 -0.77 -2.06 22.05
N ASP A 172 -0.44 -0.79 21.82
CA ASP A 172 -1.02 0.29 22.61
C ASP A 172 -2.54 0.06 22.61
N PRO A 173 -3.18 -0.14 23.78
CA PRO A 173 -4.62 -0.41 23.86
C PRO A 173 -5.47 0.70 23.23
N PHE A 174 -4.86 1.82 22.84
CA PHE A 174 -5.47 2.94 22.12
C PHE A 174 -5.38 2.88 20.59
N PHE A 175 -4.84 1.81 19.98
CA PHE A 175 -4.80 1.59 18.52
C PHE A 175 -6.18 1.62 17.81
N ASP A 176 -7.26 1.75 18.57
CA ASP A 176 -8.64 1.90 18.11
C ASP A 176 -9.04 3.36 17.81
N ASP A 177 -8.21 4.36 18.16
CA ASP A 177 -8.46 5.73 17.71
C ASP A 177 -8.06 5.86 16.22
N TYR A 178 -8.92 6.50 15.42
CA TYR A 178 -8.73 6.73 13.98
C TYR A 178 -7.47 7.57 13.65
N ARG A 179 -6.75 8.02 14.68
CA ARG A 179 -5.59 8.91 14.64
C ARG A 179 -4.25 8.17 14.74
N ASP A 180 -4.24 6.90 15.12
CA ASP A 180 -2.99 6.14 15.25
C ASP A 180 -2.49 5.72 13.87
N GLN A 181 -1.64 6.57 13.30
CA GLN A 181 -0.96 6.31 12.05
C GLN A 181 -0.12 5.05 12.16
N LEU A 182 -0.24 4.16 11.16
CA LEU A 182 0.61 2.99 11.04
C LEU A 182 2.08 3.43 11.12
N ARG A 183 2.80 2.95 12.13
CA ARG A 183 4.21 3.31 12.34
C ARG A 183 5.04 2.81 11.16
N LEU A 184 6.03 3.61 10.74
CA LEU A 184 6.89 3.30 9.59
C LEU A 184 7.52 1.90 9.66
N HIS A 185 8.10 1.55 10.82
CA HIS A 185 8.70 0.24 11.04
C HIS A 185 7.70 -0.92 10.88
N VAL A 186 6.47 -0.76 11.37
CA VAL A 186 5.41 -1.77 11.24
C VAL A 186 5.01 -1.94 9.78
N ALA A 187 4.80 -0.83 9.07
CA ALA A 187 4.49 -0.84 7.64
C ALA A 187 5.56 -1.56 6.80
N LYS A 188 6.83 -1.30 7.11
CA LYS A 188 7.97 -1.98 6.47
C LYS A 188 7.91 -3.49 6.67
N LEU A 189 7.75 -3.94 7.90
CA LEU A 189 7.68 -5.36 8.19
C LEU A 189 6.52 -6.02 7.45
N MET A 190 5.34 -5.40 7.43
CA MET A 190 4.18 -5.90 6.67
C MET A 190 4.45 -5.99 5.16
N ILE A 191 5.12 -5.02 4.55
CA ILE A 191 5.50 -5.08 3.13
C ILE A 191 6.49 -6.22 2.89
N LEU A 192 7.44 -6.45 3.80
CA LEU A 192 8.36 -7.59 3.72
C LEU A 192 7.64 -8.94 3.83
N LEU A 193 6.64 -9.04 4.72
CA LEU A 193 5.76 -10.22 4.82
C LEU A 193 5.04 -10.48 3.50
N TYR A 194 4.40 -9.46 2.93
CA TYR A 194 3.71 -9.58 1.63
C TYR A 194 4.67 -10.05 0.53
N ARG A 195 5.86 -9.46 0.42
CA ARG A 195 6.86 -9.84 -0.58
C ARG A 195 7.24 -11.31 -0.46
N ARG A 196 7.65 -11.75 0.74
CA ARG A 196 8.08 -13.15 0.93
C ARG A 196 6.94 -14.14 0.68
N LYS A 197 5.71 -13.77 1.06
CA LYS A 197 4.54 -14.60 0.78
C LYS A 197 4.26 -14.70 -0.71
N ALA A 198 4.30 -13.57 -1.43
CA ALA A 198 4.15 -13.55 -2.89
C ALA A 198 5.24 -14.37 -3.59
N GLU A 199 6.51 -14.27 -3.15
CA GLU A 199 7.61 -15.09 -3.68
C GLU A 199 7.36 -16.59 -3.49
N THR A 200 6.85 -16.99 -2.32
CA THR A 200 6.51 -18.40 -2.03
C THR A 200 5.36 -18.89 -2.91
N LEU A 201 4.29 -18.10 -3.05
CA LEU A 201 3.13 -18.47 -3.87
C LEU A 201 3.51 -18.54 -5.36
N ASN A 202 4.27 -17.57 -5.86
CA ASN A 202 4.74 -17.55 -7.25
C ASN A 202 5.63 -18.75 -7.57
N ALA A 203 6.49 -19.16 -6.61
CA ALA A 203 7.30 -20.36 -6.74
C ALA A 203 6.43 -21.64 -6.75
N ASN A 204 5.44 -21.72 -5.85
CA ASN A 204 4.57 -22.89 -5.72
C ASN A 204 3.61 -23.06 -6.90
N PHE A 205 3.07 -21.97 -7.43
CA PHE A 205 2.08 -21.99 -8.52
C PHE A 205 2.72 -21.80 -9.90
N THR A 206 4.04 -21.72 -10.00
CA THR A 206 4.77 -21.42 -11.24
C THR A 206 4.29 -20.14 -11.94
N THR A 207 3.73 -19.21 -11.18
CA THR A 207 3.28 -17.90 -11.66
C THR A 207 4.43 -16.91 -11.54
N ASN A 208 5.46 -17.07 -12.38
CA ASN A 208 6.40 -15.97 -12.64
C ASN A 208 5.68 -14.92 -13.50
N LYS A 209 4.92 -14.03 -12.84
CA LYS A 209 4.38 -12.81 -13.44
C LYS A 209 5.21 -11.61 -12.98
#